data_AF-A0A942TL15-F1
#
_entry.id   AF-A0A942TL15-F1
#
_cell.length_a   1.000
_cell.length_b   1.000
_cell.length_c   1.000
_cell.angle_alpha   90.00
_cell.angle_beta   90.00
_cell.angle_gamma   90.00
#
_symmetry.space_group_name_H-M   'P 1'
#
loop_
_entity.id
_entity.type
_entity.pdbx_description
1 polymer ?
#
loop_
_entity_poly.entity_id
_entity_poly.type
_entity_poly.pdbx_seq_one_letter_code
_entity_poly.pdbx_strand_id
1 'polypeptide(L)'
;MNFSMGLSGESGEITDHIKKVVFQGHDLDPEAMAYELGDIMYYVARFADVLGYQLSDITEMNQEKLFKRYPDGFSKEASRNRKE
;
A
#
# COMPACT_ATOMS: atom_id res chain seq x y z
N MET A 1 -8.08 -8.69 -13.27
CA MET A 1 -7.60 -7.43 -13.91
C MET A 1 -8.31 -6.19 -13.39
N ASN A 2 -9.64 -6.18 -13.18
CA ASN A 2 -10.33 -4.97 -12.68
C ASN A 2 -9.91 -4.53 -11.27
N PHE A 3 -9.45 -5.45 -10.42
CA PHE A 3 -9.01 -5.14 -9.06
C PHE A 3 -7.80 -4.18 -8.99
N SER A 4 -6.91 -4.18 -9.99
CA SER A 4 -5.79 -3.23 -10.02
C SER A 4 -6.24 -1.80 -10.29
N MET A 5 -7.32 -1.63 -11.07
CA MET A 5 -7.92 -0.32 -11.31
C MET A 5 -8.65 0.19 -10.07
N GLY A 6 -9.39 -0.70 -9.37
CA GLY A 6 -10.02 -0.38 -8.08
C GLY A 6 -8.98 0.09 -7.05
N LEU A 7 -7.90 -0.69 -6.86
CA LEU A 7 -6.80 -0.32 -5.97
C LEU A 7 -6.21 1.06 -6.27
N SER A 8 -6.05 1.40 -7.55
CA SER A 8 -5.56 2.71 -7.97
C SER A 8 -6.57 3.84 -7.72
N GLY A 9 -7.87 3.55 -7.79
CA GLY A 9 -8.94 4.48 -7.48
C GLY A 9 -8.90 4.89 -6.01
N GLU A 10 -8.98 3.92 -5.10
CA GLU A 10 -9.04 4.17 -3.65
C GLU A 10 -7.74 4.83 -3.13
N SER A 11 -6.59 4.43 -3.69
CA SER A 11 -5.32 5.11 -3.39
C SER A 11 -5.33 6.60 -3.82
N GLY A 12 -6.05 6.90 -4.90
CA GLY A 12 -6.28 8.26 -5.37
C GLY A 12 -7.15 9.08 -4.44
N GLU A 13 -8.17 8.46 -3.85
CA GLU A 13 -9.07 9.11 -2.88
C GLU A 13 -8.32 9.51 -1.60
N ILE A 14 -7.50 8.60 -1.06
CA ILE A 14 -6.57 8.92 0.05
C ILE A 14 -5.66 10.09 -0.33
N THR A 15 -5.07 10.04 -1.52
CA THR A 15 -4.16 11.10 -1.99
C THR A 15 -4.87 12.45 -2.10
N ASP A 16 -6.11 12.48 -2.61
CA ASP A 16 -6.91 13.69 -2.72
C ASP A 16 -7.25 14.27 -1.34
N HIS A 17 -7.61 13.42 -0.39
CA HIS A 17 -7.86 13.84 0.99
C HIS A 17 -6.61 14.43 1.63
N ILE A 18 -5.46 13.76 1.55
CA ILE A 18 -4.20 14.26 2.11
C ILE A 18 -3.79 15.58 1.44
N LYS A 19 -4.00 15.72 0.12
CA LYS A 19 -3.76 16.96 -0.60
C LYS A 19 -4.63 18.11 -0.05
N LYS A 20 -5.92 17.87 0.22
CA LYS A 20 -6.83 18.85 0.83
C LYS A 20 -6.34 19.29 2.22
N VAL A 21 -5.89 18.35 3.03
CA VAL A 21 -5.34 18.63 4.37
C VAL A 21 -4.07 19.49 4.27
N VAL A 22 -3.10 19.06 3.47
CA VAL A 22 -1.77 19.69 3.41
C VAL A 22 -1.81 21.06 2.70
N PHE A 23 -2.62 21.21 1.65
CA PHE A 23 -2.54 22.37 0.76
C PHE A 23 -3.78 23.27 0.75
N GLN A 24 -4.90 22.83 1.33
CA GLN A 24 -6.18 23.55 1.26
C GLN A 24 -6.75 23.89 2.64
N GLY A 25 -6.05 23.51 3.72
CA GLY A 25 -6.43 23.86 5.10
C GLY A 25 -7.61 23.06 5.66
N HIS A 26 -7.90 21.88 5.08
CA HIS A 26 -8.91 20.97 5.61
C HIS A 26 -8.36 20.19 6.82
N ASP A 27 -9.25 19.80 7.74
CA ASP A 27 -8.90 18.86 8.79
C ASP A 27 -8.76 17.43 8.25
N LEU A 28 -7.91 16.63 8.87
CA LEU A 28 -7.83 15.21 8.59
C LEU A 28 -9.06 14.52 9.17
N ASP A 29 -9.73 13.69 8.36
CA ASP A 29 -10.80 12.80 8.79
C ASP A 29 -10.25 11.36 8.88
N PRO A 30 -9.90 10.86 10.08
CA PRO A 30 -9.37 9.50 10.23
C PRO A 30 -10.39 8.42 9.89
N GLU A 31 -11.69 8.70 10.05
CA GLU A 31 -12.74 7.74 9.76
C GLU A 31 -12.87 7.55 8.24
N ALA A 32 -12.90 8.66 7.48
CA ALA A 32 -12.87 8.60 6.02
C ALA A 32 -11.63 7.84 5.51
N MET A 33 -10.44 8.12 6.06
CA MET A 33 -9.22 7.39 5.69
C MET A 33 -9.27 5.91 6.05
N ALA A 34 -9.93 5.53 7.14
CA ALA A 34 -10.11 4.12 7.50
C ALA A 34 -11.02 3.39 6.50
N TYR A 35 -12.07 4.04 5.99
CA TYR A 35 -12.91 3.47 4.93
C TYR A 35 -12.13 3.23 3.65
N GLU A 36 -11.37 4.21 3.16
CA GLU A 36 -10.55 4.06 1.94
C GLU A 36 -9.48 2.96 2.10
N LEU A 37 -8.85 2.87 3.28
CA LEU A 37 -7.91 1.79 3.59
C LEU A 37 -8.60 0.43 3.58
N GLY A 38 -9.86 0.36 4.02
CA GLY A 38 -10.70 -0.83 3.95
C GLY A 38 -10.94 -1.27 2.51
N ASP A 39 -11.27 -0.35 1.62
CA ASP A 39 -11.51 -0.64 0.20
C ASP A 39 -10.22 -1.07 -0.50
N ILE A 40 -9.09 -0.42 -0.21
CA ILE A 40 -7.76 -0.89 -0.63
C ILE A 40 -7.53 -2.34 -0.20
N MET A 41 -7.77 -2.66 1.08
CA MET A 41 -7.58 -4.01 1.59
C MET A 41 -8.50 -5.03 0.92
N TYR A 42 -9.73 -4.66 0.61
CA TYR A 42 -10.65 -5.49 -0.17
C TYR A 42 -10.06 -5.79 -1.56
N TYR A 43 -9.60 -4.77 -2.29
CA TYR A 43 -9.01 -4.97 -3.61
C TYR A 43 -7.74 -5.81 -3.58
N VAL A 44 -6.85 -5.60 -2.59
CA VAL A 44 -5.65 -6.43 -2.41
C VAL A 44 -6.04 -7.89 -2.17
N ALA A 45 -6.98 -8.16 -1.26
CA ALA A 45 -7.42 -9.51 -0.95
C ALA A 45 -8.07 -10.20 -2.16
N ARG A 46 -8.94 -9.51 -2.89
CA ARG A 46 -9.56 -10.06 -4.11
C ARG A 46 -8.53 -10.30 -5.22
N PHE A 47 -7.53 -9.43 -5.34
CA PHE A 47 -6.50 -9.61 -6.35
C PHE A 47 -5.55 -10.75 -6.01
N ALA A 48 -5.19 -10.92 -4.74
CA ALA A 48 -4.42 -12.07 -4.25
C ALA A 48 -5.09 -13.40 -4.63
N ASP A 49 -6.39 -13.52 -4.33
CA ASP A 49 -7.22 -14.69 -4.66
C ASP A 49 -7.21 -15.00 -6.16
N VAL A 50 -7.36 -13.99 -7.01
CA VAL A 50 -7.29 -14.15 -8.48
C VAL A 50 -5.91 -14.63 -8.95
N LEU A 51 -4.84 -14.23 -8.26
CA LEU A 51 -3.48 -14.67 -8.57
C LEU A 51 -3.15 -16.04 -7.96
N GLY A 52 -4.07 -16.65 -7.21
CA GLY A 52 -3.87 -17.95 -6.57
C GLY A 52 -3.05 -17.89 -5.29
N TYR A 53 -2.98 -16.73 -4.65
CA TYR A 53 -2.25 -16.52 -3.40
C TYR A 53 -3.21 -16.23 -2.25
N GLN A 54 -2.84 -16.68 -1.05
CA GLN A 54 -3.40 -16.13 0.17
C GLN A 54 -2.74 -14.80 0.50
N LEU A 55 -3.45 -13.97 1.27
CA LEU A 55 -2.91 -12.69 1.71
C LEU A 55 -1.63 -12.87 2.57
N SER A 56 -1.58 -13.96 3.34
CA SER A 56 -0.39 -14.37 4.12
C SER A 56 0.82 -14.57 3.22
N ASP A 57 0.65 -15.24 2.08
CA ASP A 57 1.74 -15.54 1.15
C ASP A 57 2.36 -14.24 0.62
N ILE A 58 1.51 -13.28 0.23
CA ILE A 58 1.94 -11.96 -0.22
C ILE A 58 2.72 -11.22 0.87
N THR A 59 2.24 -11.28 2.12
CA THR A 59 2.93 -10.63 3.25
C THR A 59 4.28 -11.26 3.54
N GLU A 60 4.40 -12.59 3.51
CA GLU A 60 5.65 -13.32 3.71
C GLU A 60 6.65 -13.02 2.60
N MET A 61 6.23 -13.10 1.33
CA MET A 61 7.06 -12.73 0.18
C MET A 61 7.58 -11.29 0.29
N ASN A 62 6.75 -10.36 0.77
CA ASN A 62 7.17 -8.99 0.99
C ASN A 62 8.19 -8.87 2.13
N GLN A 63 8.00 -9.58 3.25
CA GLN A 63 8.94 -9.62 4.35
C GLN A 63 10.29 -10.19 3.92
N GLU A 64 10.33 -11.34 3.27
CA GLU A 64 11.57 -11.94 2.77
C GLU A 64 12.33 -11.00 1.84
N LYS A 65 11.60 -10.36 0.91
CA LYS A 65 12.16 -9.35 0.00
C LYS A 65 12.76 -8.18 0.77
N LEU A 66 12.08 -7.69 1.83
CA LEU A 66 12.58 -6.59 2.65
C LEU A 66 13.78 -6.99 3.51
N PHE A 67 13.77 -8.17 4.14
CA PHE A 67 14.91 -8.68 4.91
C PHE A 67 16.15 -8.89 4.05
N LYS A 68 15.99 -9.41 2.83
CA LYS A 68 17.10 -9.52 1.86
C LYS A 68 17.68 -8.16 1.49
N ARG A 69 16.84 -7.12 1.40
CA ARG A 69 17.26 -5.75 1.06
C ARG A 69 17.85 -5.00 2.24
N TYR A 70 17.38 -5.31 3.44
CA TYR A 70 17.63 -4.55 4.66
C TYR A 70 17.89 -5.53 5.83
N PRO A 71 18.98 -6.32 5.78
CA PRO A 71 19.26 -7.34 6.80
C PRO A 71 19.44 -6.73 8.20
N ASP A 72 20.00 -5.52 8.27
CA ASP A 72 20.20 -4.77 9.51
C ASP A 72 19.12 -3.70 9.73
N GLY A 73 17.99 -3.82 9.03
CA GLY A 73 16.93 -2.80 9.00
C GLY A 73 17.12 -1.74 7.92
N PHE A 74 16.12 -0.87 7.77
CA PHE A 74 16.10 0.12 6.69
C PHE A 74 17.24 1.14 6.84
N SER A 75 18.00 1.36 5.76
CA SER A 75 18.94 2.47 5.65
C SER A 75 18.75 3.22 4.33
N LYS A 76 18.94 4.56 4.38
CA LYS A 76 18.85 5.42 3.18
C LYS A 76 19.88 5.00 2.12
N GLU A 77 21.05 4.55 2.56
CA GLU A 77 22.13 4.09 1.68
C GLU A 77 21.76 2.79 0.95
N ALA A 78 21.31 1.76 1.68
CA ALA A 78 20.83 0.51 1.08
C ALA A 78 19.62 0.74 0.15
N SER A 79 18.76 1.72 0.49
CA SER A 79 17.64 2.11 -0.37
C SER A 79 18.04 2.80 -1.67
N ARG A 80 19.22 3.42 -1.75
CA ARG A 80 19.73 4.07 -2.98
C ARG A 80 20.49 3.07 -3.85
N ASN A 81 21.22 2.14 -3.23
CA ASN A 81 22.05 1.15 -3.91
C ASN A 81 21.34 -0.21 -4.10
N ARG A 82 20.06 -0.19 -4.49
CA ARG A 82 19.23 -1.41 -4.58
C ARG A 82 19.84 -2.39 -5.57
N LYS A 83 20.02 -3.65 -5.15
CA LYS A 83 20.22 -4.79 -6.05
C LYS A 83 18.84 -5.44 -6.26
N GLU A 84 18.45 -5.66 -7.52
CA GLU A 84 17.18 -6.31 -7.88
C GLU A 84 17.11 -7.75 -7.38
#